data_AF-A0A8H3GQB5-F1
#
_entry.id   AF-A0A8H3GQB5-F1
#
_cell.length_a   1.000
_cell.length_b   1.000
_cell.length_c   1.000
_cell.angle_alpha   90.00
_cell.angle_beta   90.00
_cell.angle_gamma   90.00
#
_symmetry.space_group_name_H-M   'P 1'
#
loop_
_entity.id
_entity.type
_entity.pdbx_description
1 polymer ?
#
loop_
_entity_poly.entity_id
_entity_poly.type
_entity_poly.pdbx_seq_one_letter_code
_entity_poly.pdbx_strand_id
1 'polypeptide(L)'
;MNYLAQLPLRHLWLVGRDGHYDTPRWDSEQLALALPNLEYLRIRNYHFTFKDLVFIAKHMSRLQQLSLWVQLSDWPSVDELFLLPLTPSPSYLRFNIHIFRDILDPVEIRFGLSNNMLETIASGLHALWPKGLICETRRRPGEDSEALCTARINEALKRMRDADERGNEMEVMYQTYPRKHIQPWF
;
A
#
# COMPACT_ATOMS: atom_id res chain seq x y z
N MET A 1 9.52 10.08 -20.18
CA MET A 1 8.15 10.02 -19.63
C MET A 1 7.10 10.63 -20.58
N ASN A 2 7.31 11.81 -21.16
CA ASN A 2 6.28 12.51 -21.97
C ASN A 2 5.61 11.71 -23.10
N TYR A 3 6.33 10.80 -23.76
CA TYR A 3 5.74 9.96 -24.80
C TYR A 3 4.79 8.88 -24.25
N LEU A 4 5.02 8.39 -23.03
CA LEU A 4 4.14 7.39 -22.41
C LEU A 4 2.78 7.99 -22.03
N ALA A 5 2.77 9.27 -21.62
CA ALA A 5 1.54 9.98 -21.26
C ALA A 5 0.57 10.18 -22.43
N GLN A 6 1.07 10.11 -23.66
CA GLN A 6 0.27 10.27 -24.88
C GLN A 6 -0.38 8.96 -25.32
N LEU A 7 0.05 7.82 -24.76
CA LEU A 7 -0.46 6.51 -25.11
C LEU A 7 -1.64 6.16 -24.19
N PRO A 8 -2.75 5.62 -24.72
CA PRO A 8 -3.90 5.18 -23.91
C PRO A 8 -3.60 3.85 -23.20
N LEU A 9 -2.50 3.78 -22.47
CA LEU A 9 -2.03 2.58 -21.78
C LEU A 9 -2.93 2.29 -20.59
N ARG A 10 -3.45 1.06 -20.55
CA ARG A 10 -4.11 0.49 -19.36
C ARG A 10 -3.22 -0.49 -18.62
N HIS A 11 -2.27 -1.10 -19.32
CA HIS A 11 -1.38 -2.12 -18.80
C HIS A 11 0.05 -1.74 -19.13
N LEU A 12 0.90 -1.75 -18.13
CA LEU A 12 2.32 -1.45 -18.28
C LEU A 12 3.14 -2.46 -17.51
N TRP A 13 4.03 -3.13 -18.23
CA TRP A 13 5.04 -3.99 -17.65
C TRP A 13 6.41 -3.46 -18.03
N LEU A 14 7.19 -3.16 -17.00
CA LEU A 14 8.54 -2.68 -17.12
C LEU A 14 9.52 -3.60 -16.37
N VAL A 15 10.74 -3.65 -16.87
CA VAL A 15 11.83 -4.43 -16.31
C VAL A 15 13.03 -3.50 -16.17
N GLY A 16 13.44 -3.23 -14.94
CA GLY A 16 14.67 -2.51 -14.64
C GLY A 16 15.88 -3.30 -15.14
N ARG A 17 16.91 -2.58 -15.58
CA ARG A 17 18.22 -3.18 -15.87
C ARG A 17 18.82 -3.75 -14.59
N ASP A 18 19.56 -4.84 -14.73
CA ASP A 18 20.04 -5.68 -13.63
C ASP A 18 20.58 -4.90 -12.43
N GLY A 19 19.82 -4.94 -11.33
CA GLY A 19 20.20 -5.15 -9.93
C GLY A 19 21.29 -4.32 -9.25
N HIS A 20 22.04 -3.48 -9.96
CA HIS A 20 23.06 -2.65 -9.33
C HIS A 20 22.41 -1.39 -8.75
N TYR A 21 22.75 -1.11 -7.50
CA TYR A 21 22.31 0.03 -6.69
C TYR A 21 22.48 1.40 -7.38
N ASP A 22 23.24 1.46 -8.48
CA ASP A 22 23.53 2.67 -9.27
C ASP A 22 22.62 2.87 -10.50
N THR A 23 21.61 2.02 -10.74
CA THR A 23 20.65 2.32 -11.82
C THR A 23 19.84 3.58 -11.49
N PRO A 24 19.61 4.48 -12.47
CA PRO A 24 18.88 5.71 -12.22
C PRO A 24 17.49 5.38 -11.69
N ARG A 25 17.23 5.82 -10.47
CA ARG A 25 15.96 5.62 -9.77
C ARG A 25 14.85 6.20 -10.63
N TRP A 26 13.84 5.39 -10.88
CA TRP A 26 12.66 5.82 -11.61
C TRP A 26 11.96 6.88 -10.79
N ASP A 27 11.67 8.02 -11.42
CA ASP A 27 10.85 9.04 -10.81
C ASP A 27 9.40 8.54 -10.76
N SER A 28 9.03 7.96 -9.62
CA SER A 28 7.72 7.37 -9.35
C SER A 28 6.61 8.42 -9.41
N GLU A 29 6.90 9.67 -9.04
CA GLU A 29 5.99 10.80 -9.17
C GLU A 29 5.71 11.09 -10.65
N GLN A 30 6.75 11.24 -11.47
CA GLN A 30 6.56 11.45 -12.92
C GLN A 30 5.85 10.27 -13.58
N LEU A 31 6.14 9.03 -13.17
CA LEU A 31 5.45 7.85 -13.68
C LEU A 31 3.94 7.90 -13.36
N ALA A 32 3.61 8.22 -12.11
CA ALA A 32 2.23 8.31 -11.64
C ALA A 32 1.46 9.45 -12.30
N LEU A 33 2.10 10.60 -12.51
CA LEU A 33 1.53 11.72 -13.24
C LEU A 33 1.37 11.45 -14.74
N ALA A 34 2.29 10.70 -15.34
CA ALA A 34 2.23 10.37 -16.76
C ALA A 34 1.15 9.32 -17.08
N LEU A 35 0.78 8.46 -16.12
CA LEU A 35 -0.08 7.31 -16.36
C LEU A 35 -1.26 7.22 -15.38
N PRO A 36 -2.09 8.28 -15.25
CA PRO A 36 -3.15 8.32 -14.24
C PRO A 36 -4.27 7.30 -14.51
N ASN A 37 -4.41 6.87 -15.77
CA ASN A 37 -5.45 5.93 -16.20
C ASN A 37 -5.01 4.46 -16.20
N LEU A 38 -3.82 4.16 -15.69
CA LEU A 38 -3.28 2.82 -15.70
C LEU A 38 -4.08 1.91 -14.76
N GLU A 39 -4.46 0.73 -15.24
CA GLU A 39 -5.23 -0.28 -14.49
C GLU A 39 -4.31 -1.38 -13.95
N TYR A 40 -3.21 -1.67 -14.65
CA TYR A 40 -2.20 -2.66 -14.29
C TYR A 40 -0.78 -2.10 -14.40
N LEU A 41 -0.03 -2.17 -13.30
CA LEU A 41 1.38 -1.82 -13.25
C LEU A 41 2.22 -2.97 -12.71
N ARG A 42 3.24 -3.37 -13.47
CA ARG A 42 4.27 -4.30 -13.01
C ARG A 42 5.64 -3.74 -13.32
N ILE A 43 6.47 -3.62 -12.28
CA ILE A 43 7.87 -3.21 -12.45
C ILE A 43 8.74 -4.25 -11.74
N ARG A 44 9.59 -4.91 -12.53
CA ARG A 44 10.59 -5.86 -12.01
C ARG A 44 11.93 -5.14 -11.84
N ASN A 45 12.75 -5.61 -10.90
CA ASN A 45 14.10 -5.09 -10.65
C ASN A 45 14.11 -3.59 -10.29
N TYR A 46 13.11 -3.14 -9.55
CA TYR A 46 13.07 -1.81 -8.94
C TYR A 46 12.48 -1.96 -7.54
N HIS A 47 13.13 -1.35 -6.55
CA HIS A 47 12.71 -1.40 -5.16
C HIS A 47 11.91 -0.14 -4.84
N PHE A 48 10.61 -0.33 -4.57
CA PHE A 48 9.73 0.76 -4.19
C PHE A 48 9.86 1.06 -2.71
N THR A 49 9.95 2.34 -2.38
CA THR A 49 9.81 2.81 -1.00
C THR A 49 8.37 3.20 -0.72
N PHE A 50 8.06 3.47 0.56
CA PHE A 50 6.74 3.98 0.93
C PHE A 50 6.38 5.26 0.19
N LYS A 51 7.34 6.18 0.01
CA LYS A 51 7.14 7.42 -0.76
C LYS A 51 6.70 7.16 -2.20
N ASP A 52 7.28 6.15 -2.85
CA ASP A 52 6.88 5.79 -4.22
C ASP A 52 5.42 5.30 -4.27
N LEU A 53 4.99 4.54 -3.26
CA LEU A 53 3.59 4.08 -3.14
C LEU A 53 2.62 5.24 -2.87
N VAL A 54 3.03 6.27 -2.12
CA VAL A 54 2.22 7.48 -1.89
C VAL A 54 1.88 8.15 -3.23
N PHE A 55 2.87 8.33 -4.12
CA PHE A 55 2.62 8.93 -5.44
C PHE A 55 1.69 8.07 -6.30
N ILE A 56 1.89 6.75 -6.29
CA ILE A 56 1.03 5.81 -7.03
C ILE A 56 -0.42 5.91 -6.51
N ALA A 57 -0.63 5.82 -5.19
CA ALA A 57 -1.95 5.92 -4.59
C ALA A 57 -2.65 7.25 -4.92
N LYS A 58 -1.90 8.36 -4.85
CA LYS A 58 -2.44 9.70 -5.09
C LYS A 58 -2.83 9.95 -6.54
N HIS A 59 -2.05 9.46 -7.50
CA HIS A 59 -2.20 9.87 -8.91
C HIS A 59 -2.74 8.77 -9.84
N MET A 60 -2.66 7.48 -9.46
CA MET A 60 -3.16 6.37 -10.27
C MET A 60 -4.46 5.79 -9.69
N SER A 61 -5.51 6.60 -9.61
CA SER A 61 -6.80 6.24 -8.99
C SER A 61 -7.56 5.10 -9.69
N ARG A 62 -7.16 4.72 -10.90
CA ARG A 62 -7.74 3.60 -11.66
C ARG A 62 -6.98 2.30 -11.50
N LEU A 63 -5.87 2.30 -10.75
CA LEU A 63 -5.02 1.13 -10.61
C LEU A 63 -5.74 0.01 -9.85
N GLN A 64 -5.89 -1.13 -10.51
CA GLN A 64 -6.55 -2.33 -9.99
C GLN A 64 -5.55 -3.42 -9.64
N GLN A 65 -4.38 -3.44 -10.28
CA GLN A 65 -3.34 -4.41 -9.98
C GLN A 65 -1.95 -3.78 -10.00
N LEU A 66 -1.19 -4.08 -8.95
CA LEU A 66 0.18 -3.62 -8.76
C LEU A 66 1.06 -4.83 -8.46
N SER A 67 2.24 -4.91 -9.07
CA SER A 67 3.22 -5.97 -8.79
C SER A 67 4.62 -5.39 -8.74
N LEU A 68 5.16 -5.30 -7.53
CA LEU A 68 6.40 -4.58 -7.25
C LEU A 68 7.21 -5.27 -6.13
N TRP A 69 8.51 -4.99 -6.12
CA TRP A 69 9.38 -5.27 -4.99
C TRP A 69 9.37 -4.09 -4.05
N VAL A 70 9.20 -4.34 -2.76
CA VAL A 70 9.12 -3.29 -1.75
C VAL A 70 10.30 -3.39 -0.79
N GLN A 71 10.92 -2.24 -0.57
CA GLN A 71 11.98 -2.06 0.42
C GLN A 71 11.36 -1.74 1.77
N LEU A 72 11.77 -2.47 2.81
CA LEU A 72 11.19 -2.35 4.15
C LEU A 72 11.88 -1.31 5.04
N SER A 73 13.11 -0.91 4.72
CA SER A 73 13.89 0.04 5.56
C SER A 73 13.28 1.43 5.67
N ASP A 74 12.42 1.81 4.72
CA ASP A 74 11.95 3.19 4.53
C ASP A 74 10.44 3.33 4.86
N TRP A 75 9.89 2.40 5.63
CA TRP A 75 8.50 2.46 6.05
C TRP A 75 8.37 3.37 7.28
N PRO A 76 7.47 4.36 7.25
CA PRO A 76 7.19 5.17 8.43
C PRO A 76 6.57 4.29 9.52
N SER A 77 6.91 4.61 10.76
CA SER A 77 6.23 4.03 11.92
C SER A 77 4.74 4.39 11.94
N VAL A 78 3.97 3.68 12.76
CA VAL A 78 2.53 3.94 12.90
C VAL A 78 2.25 5.38 13.34
N ASP A 79 3.03 5.91 14.28
CA ASP A 79 2.87 7.30 14.75
C ASP A 79 3.22 8.32 13.67
N GLU A 80 4.25 8.06 12.87
CA GLU A 80 4.64 8.91 11.75
C GLU A 80 3.58 8.92 10.64
N LEU A 81 2.93 7.79 10.36
CA LEU A 81 1.86 7.69 9.36
C LEU A 81 0.73 8.69 9.63
N PHE A 82 0.34 8.91 10.89
CA PHE A 82 -0.70 9.86 11.26
C PHE A 82 -0.33 11.33 11.00
N LEU A 83 0.96 11.63 10.93
CA LEU A 83 1.47 12.99 10.70
C LEU A 83 1.67 13.30 9.21
N LEU A 84 1.68 12.28 8.35
CA LEU A 84 1.90 12.46 6.92
C LEU A 84 0.64 12.99 6.21
N PRO A 85 0.77 13.99 5.32
CA PRO A 85 -0.34 14.48 4.50
C PRO A 85 -0.65 13.48 3.37
N LEU A 86 -1.22 12.34 3.73
CA LEU A 86 -1.57 11.27 2.79
C LEU A 86 -2.89 11.57 2.07
N THR A 87 -2.96 11.21 0.79
CA THR A 87 -4.20 11.24 0.01
C THR A 87 -4.55 9.79 -0.35
N PRO A 88 -5.49 9.17 0.38
CA PRO A 88 -5.86 7.78 0.13
C PRO A 88 -6.44 7.59 -1.27
N SER A 89 -6.09 6.49 -1.92
CA SER A 89 -6.67 6.09 -3.20
C SER A 89 -8.08 5.52 -3.00
N PRO A 90 -9.03 5.83 -3.91
CA PRO A 90 -10.34 5.20 -3.92
C PRO A 90 -10.34 3.80 -4.56
N SER A 91 -9.20 3.35 -5.12
CA SER A 91 -9.16 2.13 -5.94
C SER A 91 -9.17 0.83 -5.11
N TYR A 92 -9.75 -0.22 -5.69
CA TYR A 92 -9.62 -1.59 -5.22
C TYR A 92 -8.38 -2.22 -5.86
N LEU A 93 -7.35 -2.46 -5.06
CA LEU A 93 -6.02 -2.85 -5.53
C LEU A 93 -5.67 -4.29 -5.12
N ARG A 94 -5.31 -5.11 -6.12
CA ARG A 94 -4.60 -6.38 -5.91
C ARG A 94 -3.10 -6.13 -5.96
N PHE A 95 -2.44 -6.21 -4.81
CA PHE A 95 -1.03 -5.90 -4.69
C PHE A 95 -0.21 -7.18 -4.56
N ASN A 96 0.46 -7.55 -5.65
CA ASN A 96 1.46 -8.61 -5.66
C ASN A 96 2.76 -8.07 -5.04
N ILE A 97 2.88 -8.22 -3.72
CA ILE A 97 4.00 -7.71 -2.93
C ILE A 97 5.16 -8.71 -2.93
N HIS A 98 6.35 -8.23 -3.26
CA HIS A 98 7.58 -8.98 -3.12
C HIS A 98 8.47 -8.29 -2.09
N ILE A 99 8.80 -8.99 -1.01
CA ILE A 99 9.54 -8.41 0.11
C ILE A 99 11.02 -8.63 -0.13
N PHE A 100 11.77 -7.55 -0.29
CA PHE A 100 13.21 -7.63 -0.46
C PHE A 100 13.88 -7.90 0.90
N ARG A 101 14.58 -9.05 1.02
CA ARG A 101 15.10 -9.56 2.30
C ARG A 101 16.56 -9.20 2.59
N ASP A 102 17.30 -8.63 1.65
CA ASP A 102 18.76 -8.44 1.81
C ASP A 102 19.14 -7.41 2.89
N ILE A 103 18.17 -6.66 3.43
CA ILE A 103 18.36 -5.69 4.51
C ILE A 103 17.73 -6.18 5.83
N LEU A 104 17.09 -7.36 5.84
CA LEU A 104 16.48 -7.91 7.05
C LEU A 104 17.53 -8.52 7.97
N ASP A 105 17.26 -8.44 9.28
CA ASP A 105 18.07 -9.17 10.27
C ASP A 105 18.07 -10.67 9.92
N PRO A 106 19.21 -11.38 10.00
CA PRO A 106 19.30 -12.83 9.79
C PRO A 106 18.22 -13.64 10.54
N VAL A 107 17.77 -13.16 11.71
CA VAL A 107 16.66 -13.73 12.48
C VAL A 107 15.32 -13.55 11.74
N GLU A 108 15.03 -12.38 11.18
CA GLU A 108 13.82 -12.14 10.39
C GLU A 108 13.83 -12.88 9.05
N ILE A 109 15.01 -13.09 8.46
CA ILE A 109 15.17 -13.93 7.28
C ILE A 109 14.78 -15.38 7.59
N ARG A 110 15.16 -15.88 8.77
CA ARG A 110 14.97 -17.28 9.18
C ARG A 110 13.59 -17.56 9.78
N PHE A 111 13.00 -16.61 10.51
CA PHE A 111 11.73 -16.77 11.23
C PHE A 111 10.57 -15.97 10.64
N GLY A 112 10.82 -15.18 9.59
CA GLY A 112 9.85 -14.27 8.99
C GLY A 112 9.83 -12.91 9.67
N LEU A 113 9.08 -11.97 9.08
CA LEU A 113 8.94 -10.61 9.61
C LEU A 113 8.32 -10.61 11.00
N SER A 114 8.85 -9.75 11.87
CA SER A 114 8.27 -9.48 13.18
C SER A 114 6.83 -8.95 13.08
N ASN A 115 6.03 -9.18 14.12
CA ASN A 115 4.63 -8.71 14.15
C ASN A 115 4.55 -7.20 13.98
N ASN A 116 5.46 -6.46 14.62
CA ASN A 116 5.52 -5.01 14.54
C ASN A 116 5.78 -4.53 13.11
N MET A 117 6.69 -5.18 12.38
CA MET A 117 6.96 -4.85 10.98
C MET A 117 5.75 -5.14 10.09
N LEU A 118 5.08 -6.28 10.30
CA LEU A 118 3.86 -6.61 9.56
C LEU A 118 2.73 -5.61 9.81
N GLU A 119 2.55 -5.17 11.06
CA GLU A 119 1.56 -4.15 11.41
C GLU A 119 1.92 -2.77 10.86
N THR A 120 3.20 -2.42 10.83
CA THR A 120 3.68 -1.18 10.19
C THR A 120 3.39 -1.19 8.70
N ILE A 121 3.70 -2.29 8.02
CA ILE A 121 3.40 -2.48 6.59
C ILE A 121 1.89 -2.39 6.34
N ALA A 122 1.09 -3.14 7.11
CA ALA A 122 -0.35 -3.13 6.98
C ALA A 122 -0.94 -1.72 7.22
N SER A 123 -0.45 -1.00 8.23
CA SER A 123 -0.91 0.36 8.55
C SER A 123 -0.60 1.33 7.42
N GLY A 124 0.62 1.30 6.88
CA GLY A 124 1.01 2.18 5.77
C GLY A 124 0.20 1.87 4.51
N LEU A 125 -0.01 0.59 4.21
CA LEU A 125 -0.84 0.16 3.10
C LEU A 125 -2.31 0.55 3.27
N HIS A 126 -2.86 0.40 4.48
CA HIS A 126 -4.22 0.80 4.83
C HIS A 126 -4.41 2.31 4.70
N ALA A 127 -3.43 3.11 5.15
CA ALA A 127 -3.48 4.56 4.99
C ALA A 127 -3.53 5.00 3.52
N LEU A 128 -2.91 4.24 2.61
CA LEU A 128 -2.91 4.51 1.17
C LEU A 128 -4.15 3.95 0.44
N TRP A 129 -4.66 2.77 0.83
CA TRP A 129 -5.81 2.10 0.20
C TRP A 129 -6.77 1.54 1.26
N PRO A 130 -7.48 2.40 2.01
CA PRO A 130 -8.22 2.00 3.20
C PRO A 130 -9.37 1.03 2.91
N LYS A 131 -9.98 1.10 1.72
CA LYS A 131 -11.19 0.33 1.40
C LYS A 131 -10.96 -0.89 0.52
N GLY A 132 -9.81 -0.98 -0.13
CA GLY A 132 -9.72 -1.73 -1.39
C GLY A 132 -8.52 -2.64 -1.58
N LEU A 133 -7.60 -2.74 -0.61
CA LEU A 133 -6.36 -3.47 -0.79
C LEU A 133 -6.43 -4.95 -0.40
N ILE A 134 -5.96 -5.80 -1.30
CA ILE A 134 -5.64 -7.22 -1.04
C ILE A 134 -4.20 -7.48 -1.48
N CYS A 135 -3.38 -7.98 -0.57
CA CYS A 135 -2.04 -8.43 -0.89
C CYS A 135 -2.07 -9.87 -1.45
N GLU A 136 -1.31 -10.10 -2.50
CA GLU A 136 -1.11 -11.40 -3.12
C GLU A 136 0.39 -11.70 -3.16
N THR A 137 0.75 -12.98 -3.14
CA THR A 137 2.08 -13.42 -3.51
C THR A 137 1.97 -14.48 -4.59
N ARG A 138 2.89 -14.45 -5.56
CA ARG A 138 3.00 -15.51 -6.54
C ARG A 138 3.72 -16.67 -5.88
N ARG A 139 2.96 -17.63 -5.34
CA ARG A 139 3.47 -18.90 -4.81
C ARG A 139 4.48 -19.50 -5.78
N ARG A 140 5.74 -19.60 -5.36
CA ARG A 140 6.67 -20.59 -5.90
C ARG A 140 6.63 -21.83 -5.00
N PRO A 141 6.75 -23.04 -5.57
CA PRO A 141 6.87 -24.26 -4.77
C PRO A 141 8.07 -24.13 -3.81
N GLY A 142 7.85 -24.28 -2.51
CA GLY A 142 8.88 -24.19 -1.47
C GLY A 142 9.02 -22.84 -0.74
N GLU A 143 8.24 -21.82 -1.11
CA GLU A 143 8.27 -20.48 -0.47
C GLU A 143 7.08 -20.26 0.49
N ASP A 144 6.84 -21.19 1.42
CA ASP A 144 5.70 -21.14 2.36
C ASP A 144 5.75 -19.90 3.29
N SER A 145 6.95 -19.38 3.55
CA SER A 145 7.15 -18.20 4.40
C SER A 145 6.57 -16.90 3.80
N GLU A 146 6.63 -16.72 2.48
CA GLU A 146 6.05 -15.53 1.83
C GLU A 146 4.52 -15.58 1.80
N ALA A 147 3.96 -16.76 1.58
CA ALA A 147 2.53 -16.99 1.63
C ALA A 147 1.99 -16.70 3.05
N LEU A 148 2.71 -17.14 4.08
CA LEU A 148 2.36 -16.84 5.47
C LEU A 148 2.46 -15.34 5.78
N CYS A 149 3.54 -14.66 5.35
CA CYS A 149 3.66 -13.21 5.55
C CYS A 149 2.51 -12.45 4.88
N THR A 150 2.20 -12.78 3.62
CA THR A 150 1.11 -12.14 2.86
C THR A 150 -0.25 -12.37 3.54
N ALA A 151 -0.50 -13.58 4.03
CA ALA A 151 -1.73 -13.89 4.77
C ALA A 151 -1.86 -13.03 6.03
N ARG A 152 -0.78 -12.87 6.79
CA ARG A 152 -0.75 -12.07 8.02
C ARG A 152 -0.93 -10.57 7.75
N ILE A 153 -0.35 -10.05 6.67
CA ILE A 153 -0.62 -8.66 6.23
C ILE A 153 -2.10 -8.49 5.90
N ASN A 154 -2.69 -9.41 5.13
CA ASN A 154 -4.11 -9.36 4.79
C ASN A 154 -5.02 -9.46 6.02
N GLU A 155 -4.66 -10.27 7.00
CA GLU A 155 -5.39 -10.35 8.27
C GLU A 155 -5.34 -9.03 9.03
N ALA A 156 -4.17 -8.40 9.13
CA ALA A 156 -4.02 -7.08 9.75
C ALA A 156 -4.83 -6.01 8.99
N LEU A 157 -4.74 -5.97 7.66
CA LEU A 157 -5.55 -5.08 6.80
C LEU A 157 -7.05 -5.28 7.01
N LYS A 158 -7.50 -6.54 7.17
CA LYS A 158 -8.90 -6.84 7.47
C LYS A 158 -9.30 -6.30 8.84
N ARG A 159 -8.50 -6.54 9.88
CA ARG A 159 -8.77 -6.02 11.24
C ARG A 159 -8.92 -4.50 11.25
N MET A 160 -8.09 -3.78 10.48
CA MET A 160 -8.14 -2.31 10.36
C MET A 160 -9.42 -1.85 9.67
N ARG A 161 -9.80 -2.46 8.55
CA ARG A 161 -11.07 -2.16 7.87
C ARG A 161 -12.29 -2.40 8.75
N ASP A 162 -12.33 -3.54 9.43
CA ASP A 162 -13.43 -3.87 10.34
C ASP A 162 -13.50 -2.87 11.50
N ALA A 163 -12.38 -2.29 11.92
CA ALA A 163 -12.34 -1.24 12.95
C ALA A 163 -12.87 0.11 12.44
N ASP A 164 -12.50 0.52 11.22
CA ASP A 164 -13.02 1.74 10.57
C ASP A 164 -14.53 1.67 10.34
N GLU A 165 -15.05 0.51 9.93
CA GLU A 165 -16.49 0.29 9.74
C GLU A 165 -17.24 0.44 11.07
N ARG A 166 -16.76 -0.20 12.14
CA ARG A 166 -17.35 -0.05 13.48
C ARG A 166 -17.27 1.39 14.01
N GLY A 167 -16.16 2.08 13.77
CA GLY A 167 -15.98 3.48 14.16
C GLY A 167 -16.99 4.39 13.45
N ASN A 168 -17.17 4.22 12.15
CA ASN A 168 -18.15 4.96 11.36
C ASN A 168 -19.60 4.64 11.79
N GLU A 169 -19.94 3.38 12.07
CA GLU A 169 -21.26 3.00 12.60
C GLU A 169 -21.56 3.70 13.93
N MET A 170 -20.56 3.77 14.82
CA MET A 170 -20.69 4.45 16.11
C MET A 170 -20.89 5.96 15.94
N GLU A 171 -20.10 6.63 15.08
CA GLU A 171 -20.25 8.06 14.78
C GLU A 171 -21.61 8.40 14.15
N VAL A 172 -22.09 7.59 13.22
CA VAL A 172 -23.42 7.75 12.59
C VAL A 172 -24.53 7.58 13.63
N MET A 173 -24.39 6.61 14.55
CA MET A 173 -25.34 6.41 15.63
C MET A 173 -25.41 7.64 16.56
N TYR A 174 -24.27 8.25 16.91
CA TYR A 174 -24.27 9.47 17.74
C TYR A 174 -24.82 10.71 17.03
N GLN A 175 -24.74 10.79 15.70
CA GLN A 175 -25.33 11.90 14.93
C GLN A 175 -26.84 11.73 14.68
N THR A 176 -27.35 10.49 14.65
CA THR A 176 -28.78 10.20 14.41
C THR A 176 -29.64 10.27 15.66
N TYR A 177 -29.06 10.32 16.86
CA TYR A 177 -29.79 10.79 18.04
C TYR A 177 -29.94 12.31 17.96
N PRO A 178 -31.17 12.86 17.85
CA PRO A 178 -31.34 14.29 18.00
C PRO A 178 -30.80 14.65 19.39
N ARG A 179 -29.78 15.51 19.43
CA ARG A 179 -29.40 16.21 20.66
C ARG A 179 -30.69 16.82 21.19
N LYS A 180 -31.24 16.22 22.26
CA LYS A 180 -32.36 16.81 22.99
C LYS A 180 -31.94 18.24 23.28
N HIS A 181 -32.64 19.18 22.65
CA HIS A 181 -32.57 20.58 23.01
C HIS A 181 -32.86 20.64 24.51
N ILE A 182 -31.81 20.80 25.31
CA ILE A 182 -31.95 21.23 26.68
C ILE A 182 -32.46 22.67 26.53
N GLN A 183 -33.77 22.85 26.74
CA GLN A 183 -34.35 24.17 26.83
C GLN A 183 -33.65 24.92 27.96
N PRO A 184 -33.17 26.16 27.74
CA PRO A 184 -32.76 27.01 28.83
C PRO A 184 -34.04 27.47 29.53
N TRP A 185 -34.29 26.96 30.74
CA TRP A 185 -35.35 27.47 31.59
C TRP A 185 -34.99 28.88 32.05
N PHE A 186 -35.87 29.82 31.72
CA PHE A 186 -36.12 31.05 32.48
C PHE A 186 -36.92 30.70 33.74
#